data_AF-A0A524EJF7-F1
#
_entry.id   AF-A0A524EJF7-F1
#
_cell.length_a   1.000
_cell.length_b   1.000
_cell.length_c   1.000
_cell.angle_alpha   90.00
_cell.angle_beta   90.00
_cell.angle_gamma   90.00
#
_symmetry.space_group_name_H-M   'P 1'
#
loop_
_entity.id
_entity.type
_entity.pdbx_description
1 polymer ?
#
loop_
_entity_poly.entity_id
_entity_poly.type
_entity_poly.pdbx_seq_one_letter_code
_entity_poly.pdbx_strand_id
1 'polypeptide(L)'
;MSKSIEEVMRFLENYTLAWHHWLLVLSLLKLGGSGKKGQIMPVYKKEGFSPHAIERVFRSDIRDLGNAIDVEGNVDDMNPNTMIYLSEDPRLRRFIKKHLKSVVRTLKKRTPK
;
A
#
# COMPACT_ATOMS: atom_id res chain seq x y z
N MET A 1 -4.64 17.57 -5.55
CA MET A 1 -3.17 17.39 -5.56
C MET A 1 -2.86 16.05 -4.94
N SER A 2 -2.00 15.24 -5.56
CA SER A 2 -1.45 14.03 -4.92
C SER A 2 -0.42 14.42 -3.86
N LYS A 3 -0.30 13.63 -2.80
CA LYS A 3 0.75 13.84 -1.78
C LYS A 3 2.12 13.61 -2.41
N SER A 4 3.09 14.45 -2.05
CA SER A 4 4.49 14.30 -2.43
C SER A 4 5.13 13.08 -1.76
N ILE A 5 6.28 12.63 -2.28
CA ILE A 5 7.01 11.49 -1.72
C ILE A 5 7.40 11.74 -0.26
N GLU A 6 7.82 12.96 0.07
CA GLU A 6 8.17 13.39 1.43
C GLU A 6 6.97 13.29 2.39
N GLU A 7 5.79 13.75 1.98
CA GLU A 7 4.58 13.69 2.78
C GLU A 7 4.14 12.25 3.02
N VAL A 8 4.24 11.41 1.99
CA VAL A 8 3.91 9.98 2.09
C VAL A 8 4.87 9.27 3.04
N MET A 9 6.18 9.53 2.94
CA MET A 9 7.16 8.94 3.85
C MET A 9 6.86 9.33 5.32
N ARG A 10 6.61 10.62 5.60
CA ARG A 10 6.23 11.09 6.94
C ARG A 10 4.94 10.43 7.45
N PHE A 11 3.95 10.29 6.58
CA PHE A 11 2.71 9.60 6.92
C PHE A 11 2.96 8.12 7.28
N LEU A 12 3.78 7.42 6.49
CA LEU A 12 4.10 6.01 6.68
C LEU A 12 4.93 5.73 7.94
N GLU A 13 5.59 6.74 8.54
CA GLU A 13 6.30 6.61 9.82
C GLU A 13 5.35 6.33 11.00
N ASN A 14 4.10 6.80 10.93
CA ASN A 14 3.10 6.50 11.94
C ASN A 14 2.44 5.15 11.65
N TYR A 15 3.13 4.07 12.00
CA TYR A 15 2.69 2.70 11.71
C TYR A 15 1.31 2.34 12.26
N THR A 16 0.87 2.98 13.36
CA THR A 16 -0.45 2.71 13.92
C THR A 16 -1.56 3.17 13.00
N LEU A 17 -1.38 4.35 12.38
CA LEU A 17 -2.35 4.93 11.45
C LEU A 17 -2.18 4.42 10.02
N ALA A 18 -0.95 4.16 9.60
CA ALA A 18 -0.62 3.80 8.22
C ALA A 18 -0.59 2.27 7.95
N TRP A 19 -0.99 1.44 8.91
CA TRP A 19 -0.81 -0.01 8.83
C TRP A 19 -1.44 -0.64 7.58
N HIS A 20 -2.62 -0.17 7.16
CA HIS A 20 -3.29 -0.66 5.95
C HIS A 20 -2.60 -0.21 4.66
N HIS A 21 -1.98 0.99 4.63
CA HIS A 21 -1.20 1.43 3.47
C HIS A 21 0.07 0.59 3.32
N TRP A 22 0.66 0.17 4.45
CA TRP A 22 1.76 -0.78 4.44
C TRP A 22 1.37 -2.13 3.84
N LEU A 23 0.10 -2.56 3.90
CA LEU A 23 -0.34 -3.78 3.21
C LEU A 23 -0.19 -3.66 1.69
N LEU A 24 -0.55 -2.51 1.10
CA LEU A 24 -0.36 -2.25 -0.32
C LEU A 24 1.13 -2.26 -0.68
N VAL A 25 1.94 -1.49 0.03
CA VAL A 25 3.38 -1.38 -0.21
C VAL A 25 4.06 -2.75 -0.12
N LEU A 26 3.77 -3.52 0.94
CA LEU A 26 4.35 -4.85 1.12
C LEU A 26 3.88 -5.85 0.04
N SER A 27 2.63 -5.74 -0.41
CA SER A 27 2.11 -6.59 -1.49
C SER A 27 2.83 -6.31 -2.80
N LEU A 28 3.05 -5.03 -3.14
CA LEU A 28 3.79 -4.65 -4.33
C LEU A 28 5.26 -5.09 -4.25
N LEU A 29 5.93 -4.91 -3.11
CA LEU A 29 7.29 -5.42 -2.91
C LEU A 29 7.37 -6.93 -3.10
N LYS A 30 6.39 -7.68 -2.58
CA LYS A 30 6.31 -9.13 -2.76
C LYS A 30 6.13 -9.54 -4.22
N LEU A 31 5.46 -8.71 -5.02
CA LEU A 31 5.23 -8.90 -6.45
C LEU A 31 6.35 -8.32 -7.34
N GLY A 32 7.46 -7.85 -6.75
CA GLY A 32 8.60 -7.30 -7.51
C GLY A 32 8.50 -5.81 -7.83
N GLY A 33 7.66 -5.07 -7.12
CA GLY A 33 7.47 -3.63 -7.28
C GLY A 33 6.25 -3.25 -8.12
N SER A 34 5.55 -4.21 -8.72
CA SER A 34 4.31 -3.96 -9.47
C SER A 34 3.36 -5.14 -9.37
N GLY A 35 2.06 -4.91 -9.60
CA GLY A 35 1.06 -5.98 -9.61
C GLY A 35 -0.33 -5.50 -9.98
N LYS A 36 -1.18 -6.44 -10.38
CA LYS A 36 -2.59 -6.15 -10.67
C LYS A 36 -3.37 -5.95 -9.39
N LYS A 37 -4.38 -5.07 -9.41
CA LYS A 37 -5.34 -4.89 -8.29
C LYS A 37 -5.85 -6.23 -7.75
N GLY A 38 -6.25 -7.16 -8.63
CA GLY A 38 -6.76 -8.48 -8.26
C GLY A 38 -5.75 -9.36 -7.51
N GLN A 39 -4.44 -9.14 -7.71
CA GLN A 39 -3.37 -9.85 -6.99
C GLN A 39 -3.12 -9.27 -5.60
N ILE A 40 -3.41 -7.98 -5.40
CA ILE A 40 -3.15 -7.25 -4.16
C ILE A 40 -4.33 -7.37 -3.20
N MET A 41 -5.55 -7.18 -3.69
CA MET A 41 -6.80 -7.18 -2.90
C MET A 41 -6.94 -8.34 -1.88
N PRO A 42 -6.47 -9.58 -2.15
CA PRO A 42 -6.53 -10.65 -1.17
C PRO A 42 -5.83 -10.38 0.16
N VAL A 43 -4.82 -9.48 0.23
CA VAL A 43 -4.15 -9.15 1.50
C VAL A 43 -5.11 -8.48 2.48
N TYR A 44 -5.96 -7.57 2.00
CA TYR A 44 -6.95 -6.87 2.82
C TYR A 44 -8.01 -7.83 3.36
N LYS A 45 -8.45 -8.80 2.54
CA LYS A 45 -9.37 -9.85 2.99
C LYS A 45 -8.78 -10.64 4.16
N LYS A 46 -7.49 -10.98 4.09
CA LYS A 46 -6.79 -11.73 5.14
C LYS A 46 -6.65 -10.94 6.43
N GLU A 47 -6.52 -9.63 6.34
CA GLU A 47 -6.45 -8.72 7.50
C GLU A 47 -7.83 -8.37 8.08
N GLY A 48 -8.91 -9.04 7.64
CA GLY A 48 -10.23 -8.95 8.25
C GLY A 48 -11.12 -7.81 7.76
N PHE A 49 -10.71 -7.09 6.71
CA PHE A 49 -11.58 -6.08 6.09
C PHE A 49 -12.81 -6.74 5.45
N SER A 50 -13.99 -6.16 5.67
CA SER A 50 -15.22 -6.67 5.06
C SER A 50 -15.23 -6.45 3.54
N PRO A 51 -15.89 -7.32 2.74
CA PRO A 51 -15.95 -7.16 1.29
C PRO A 51 -16.44 -5.77 0.82
N HIS A 52 -17.37 -5.18 1.57
CA HIS A 52 -17.95 -3.85 1.31
C HIS A 52 -16.97 -2.70 1.65
N ALA A 53 -16.02 -2.93 2.54
CA ALA A 53 -15.04 -1.93 2.97
C ALA A 53 -13.75 -1.97 2.15
N ILE A 54 -13.32 -3.15 1.68
CA ILE A 54 -12.01 -3.32 1.03
C ILE A 54 -11.84 -2.38 -0.15
N GLU A 55 -12.83 -2.29 -1.04
CA GLU A 55 -12.73 -1.44 -2.23
C GLU A 55 -12.53 0.04 -1.85
N ARG A 56 -13.21 0.50 -0.79
CA ARG A 56 -13.08 1.86 -0.28
C ARG A 56 -11.72 2.10 0.36
N VAL A 57 -11.26 1.17 1.20
CA VAL A 57 -9.94 1.24 1.86
C VAL A 57 -8.84 1.22 0.82
N PHE A 58 -8.91 0.32 -0.16
CA PHE A 58 -7.94 0.21 -1.24
C PHE A 58 -7.85 1.50 -2.05
N ARG A 59 -8.99 2.11 -2.43
CA ARG A 59 -9.00 3.41 -3.11
C ARG A 59 -8.43 4.53 -2.25
N SER A 60 -8.73 4.54 -0.94
CA SER A 60 -8.14 5.50 -0.01
C SER A 60 -6.63 5.33 0.03
N ASP A 61 -6.13 4.11 0.20
CA ASP A 61 -4.70 3.80 0.26
C ASP A 61 -3.97 4.29 -0.99
N ILE A 62 -4.51 4.05 -2.18
CA ILE A 62 -3.93 4.54 -3.45
C ILE A 62 -3.84 6.06 -3.45
N ARG A 63 -4.93 6.76 -3.09
CA ARG A 63 -4.96 8.23 -3.07
C ARG A 63 -4.03 8.80 -2.00
N ASP A 64 -3.99 8.16 -0.84
CA ASP A 64 -3.21 8.59 0.31
C ASP A 64 -1.71 8.35 0.13
N LEU A 65 -1.34 7.31 -0.62
CA LEU A 65 0.04 7.03 -1.00
C LEU A 65 0.54 7.91 -2.15
N GLY A 66 -0.35 8.64 -2.84
CA GLY A 66 0.01 9.69 -3.79
C GLY A 66 1.13 9.28 -4.73
N ASN A 67 2.19 10.09 -4.80
CA ASN A 67 3.31 9.85 -5.72
C ASN A 67 4.15 8.60 -5.40
N ALA A 68 3.92 7.91 -4.27
CA ALA A 68 4.59 6.66 -3.95
C ALA A 68 4.02 5.47 -4.76
N ILE A 69 2.82 5.64 -5.33
CA ILE A 69 2.15 4.63 -6.14
C ILE A 69 1.77 5.24 -7.48
N ASP A 70 1.96 4.48 -8.54
CA ASP A 70 1.45 4.79 -9.86
C ASP A 70 0.40 3.75 -10.26
N VAL A 71 -0.65 4.18 -10.95
CA VAL A 71 -1.77 3.34 -11.37
C VAL A 71 -1.98 3.50 -12.86
N GLU A 72 -2.07 2.38 -13.56
CA GLU A 72 -2.38 2.39 -14.98
C GLU A 72 -3.83 2.86 -15.20
N GLY A 73 -3.99 4.06 -15.75
CA GLY A 73 -5.28 4.66 -16.03
C GLY A 73 -5.86 5.44 -14.85
N ASN A 74 -7.18 5.48 -14.74
CA ASN A 74 -7.88 6.26 -13.71
C ASN A 74 -8.10 5.44 -12.43
N VAL A 75 -7.74 6.01 -11.28
CA VAL A 75 -7.98 5.46 -9.94
C VAL A 75 -9.48 5.22 -9.67
N ASP A 76 -10.36 5.99 -10.29
CA ASP A 76 -11.81 5.85 -10.07
C ASP A 76 -12.44 4.67 -10.83
N ASP A 77 -11.80 4.24 -11.92
CA ASP A 77 -12.29 3.20 -12.85
C ASP A 77 -11.46 1.90 -12.81
N MET A 78 -10.76 1.66 -11.69
CA MET A 78 -9.90 0.48 -11.54
C MET A 78 -10.67 -0.83 -11.56
N ASN A 79 -10.27 -1.73 -12.46
CA ASN A 79 -10.76 -3.11 -12.54
C ASN A 79 -9.71 -4.10 -11.98
N PRO A 80 -10.04 -5.39 -11.80
CA PRO A 80 -9.09 -6.36 -11.25
C PRO A 80 -7.78 -6.53 -12.03
N ASN A 81 -7.75 -6.16 -13.32
CA ASN A 81 -6.57 -6.23 -14.17
C ASN A 81 -5.74 -4.94 -14.19
N THR A 82 -6.23 -3.85 -13.60
CA THR A 82 -5.49 -2.58 -13.52
C THR A 82 -4.14 -2.78 -12.86
N MET A 83 -3.07 -2.35 -13.53
CA MET A 83 -1.70 -2.42 -13.03
C MET A 83 -1.41 -1.29 -12.04
N ILE A 84 -0.66 -1.64 -11.01
CA ILE A 84 -0.26 -0.74 -9.93
C ILE A 84 1.24 -0.92 -9.70
N TYR A 85 1.95 0.19 -9.58
CA TYR A 85 3.40 0.24 -9.50
C TYR A 85 3.82 0.98 -8.24
N LEU A 86 4.84 0.46 -7.58
CA LEU A 86 5.54 1.19 -6.52
C LEU A 86 6.56 2.13 -7.18
N SER A 87 6.56 3.39 -6.76
CA SER A 87 7.46 4.41 -7.30
C SER A 87 8.94 3.98 -7.23
N GLU A 88 9.68 4.33 -8.29
CA GLU A 88 11.10 4.04 -8.39
C GLU A 88 11.99 5.04 -7.64
N ASP A 89 11.39 6.04 -6.98
CA ASP A 89 12.12 7.09 -6.26
C ASP A 89 13.15 6.48 -5.27
N PRO A 90 14.45 6.78 -5.43
CA PRO A 90 15.50 6.22 -4.59
C PRO A 90 15.36 6.55 -3.09
N ARG A 91 14.74 7.69 -2.76
CA ARG A 91 14.46 8.09 -1.37
C ARG A 91 13.39 7.18 -0.77
N LEU A 92 12.29 6.95 -1.50
CA LEU A 92 11.23 6.04 -1.08
C LEU A 92 11.76 4.60 -0.92
N ARG A 93 12.55 4.11 -1.89
CA ARG A 93 13.16 2.77 -1.82
C ARG A 93 14.04 2.60 -0.58
N ARG A 94 14.87 3.61 -0.24
CA ARG A 94 15.70 3.59 0.98
C ARG A 94 14.86 3.63 2.24
N PHE A 95 13.83 4.48 2.28
CA PHE A 95 12.88 4.58 3.39
C PHE A 95 12.20 3.24 3.67
N ILE A 96 11.61 2.63 2.65
CA ILE A 96 10.94 1.33 2.76
C ILE A 96 11.90 0.27 3.32
N LYS A 97 13.12 0.17 2.76
CA LYS A 97 14.13 -0.80 3.24
C LYS A 97 14.46 -0.61 4.72
N LYS A 98 14.62 0.63 5.18
CA LYS A 98 14.90 0.95 6.58
C LYS A 98 13.74 0.56 7.51
N HIS A 99 12.50 0.70 7.07
CA HIS A 99 11.30 0.49 7.91
C HIS A 99 10.73 -0.94 7.81
N LEU A 100 11.09 -1.70 6.77
CA LEU A 100 10.52 -3.01 6.41
C LEU A 100 10.46 -4.00 7.59
N LYS A 101 11.59 -4.22 8.26
CA LYS A 101 11.69 -5.18 9.38
C LYS A 101 10.76 -4.81 10.54
N SER A 102 10.67 -3.52 10.84
CA SER A 102 9.83 -3.01 11.93
C SER A 102 8.35 -3.16 11.62
N VAL A 103 7.95 -2.81 10.39
CA VAL A 103 6.56 -2.91 9.92
C VAL A 103 6.10 -4.36 9.93
N VAL A 104 6.86 -5.28 9.33
CA VAL A 104 6.50 -6.70 9.27
C VAL A 104 6.36 -7.28 10.69
N ARG A 105 7.26 -6.92 11.61
CA ARG A 105 7.17 -7.37 13.00
C ARG A 105 5.92 -6.83 13.71
N THR A 106 5.57 -5.57 13.45
CA THR A 106 4.41 -4.91 14.07
C THR A 106 3.09 -5.48 13.54
N LEU A 107 2.97 -5.69 12.23
CA LEU A 107 1.79 -6.28 11.61
C LEU A 107 1.55 -7.72 12.11
N LYS A 108 2.60 -8.55 12.18
CA LYS A 108 2.49 -9.91 12.73
C LYS A 108 2.04 -9.97 14.19
N LYS A 109 2.33 -8.94 14.98
CA LYS A 109 1.86 -8.85 16.38
C LYS A 109 0.40 -8.41 16.50
N ARG A 110 -0.14 -7.76 15.47
CA ARG A 110 -1.53 -7.30 15.43
C ARG A 110 -2.52 -8.37 14.97
N THR A 111 -2.03 -9.43 14.31
CA THR A 111 -2.87 -10.58 13.99
C THR A 111 -3.34 -11.22 15.30
N PRO A 112 -4.66 -11.22 15.60
CA PRO A 112 -5.18 -11.92 16.77
C PRO A 112 -4.82 -13.41 16.67
N LYS A 113 -4.48 -14.03 17.79
CA LYS A 113 -4.42 -15.50 17.89
C LYS A 113 -5.79 -16.10 17.64
#